data_AF-A0A7X9C6U6-F1
#
_entry.id   AF-A0A7X9C6U6-F1
#
_cell.length_a   1.000
_cell.length_b   1.000
_cell.length_c   1.000
_cell.angle_alpha   90.00
_cell.angle_beta   90.00
_cell.angle_gamma   90.00
#
_symmetry.space_group_name_H-M   'P 1'
#
loop_
_entity.id
_entity.type
_entity.pdbx_description
1 polymer ?
#
loop_
_entity_poly.entity_id
_entity_poly.type
_entity_poly.pdbx_seq_one_letter_code
_entity_poly.pdbx_strand_id
1 'polypeptide(L)'
;MPKTYAVPPPPHHNEGKTIAAWAMNLGIVAGSVPIAAGMILADMDILMWIGAGIIVVSLVVGIVLSLAGLGQPREYGVGPAARTAEGSADHNARSERPAEADAR
;
A
#
# COMPACT_ATOMS: atom_id res chain seq x y z
N MET A 1 23.54 8.11 30.93
CA MET A 1 23.37 6.84 30.19
C MET A 1 22.45 7.11 29.01
N PRO A 2 22.91 6.96 27.76
CA PRO A 2 22.03 7.05 26.60
C PRO A 2 20.97 5.96 26.70
N LYS A 3 19.70 6.33 26.51
CA LYS A 3 18.58 5.38 26.53
C LYS A 3 18.43 4.78 25.14
N THR A 4 18.64 3.47 25.03
CA THR A 4 18.40 2.73 23.79
C THR A 4 16.94 2.28 23.76
N TYR A 5 16.16 2.84 22.85
CA TYR A 5 14.81 2.36 22.58
C TYR A 5 14.84 1.44 21.36
N ALA A 6 14.17 0.29 21.46
CA ALA A 6 13.98 -0.59 20.31
C ALA A 6 12.98 0.08 19.35
N VAL A 7 13.47 0.58 18.22
CA VAL A 7 12.62 1.15 17.17
C VAL A 7 12.06 -0.02 16.35
N PRO A 8 10.74 -0.06 16.12
CA PRO A 8 10.14 -1.06 15.24
C PRO A 8 10.73 -0.98 13.83
N PRO A 9 10.65 -2.08 13.06
CA PRO A 9 11.08 -2.09 11.66
C PRO A 9 10.51 -0.91 10.87
N PRO A 10 11.29 -0.30 9.95
CA PRO A 10 10.74 0.72 9.09
C PRO A 10 9.57 0.14 8.26
N PRO A 11 8.48 0.91 8.07
CA PRO A 11 7.37 0.53 7.21
C PRO A 11 7.79 0.18 5.80
N HIS A 12 6.98 -0.60 5.08
CA HIS A 12 7.21 -0.85 3.67
C HIS A 12 7.19 0.48 2.88
N HIS A 13 8.21 0.69 2.05
CA HIS A 13 8.40 1.91 1.24
C HIS A 13 7.49 1.97 0.01
N ASN A 14 6.37 1.24 0.02
CA ASN A 14 5.45 1.19 -1.10
C ASN A 14 4.31 2.20 -0.96
N GLU A 15 4.10 2.88 0.17
CA GLU A 15 3.09 3.95 0.33
C GLU A 15 1.68 3.57 -0.19
N GLY A 16 1.34 2.28 -0.18
CA GLY A 16 0.10 1.77 -0.78
C GLY A 16 0.11 1.60 -2.31
N LYS A 17 1.20 1.94 -3.00
CA LYS A 17 1.46 1.74 -4.44
C LYS A 17 1.76 0.27 -4.76
N THR A 18 0.77 -0.59 -4.54
CA THR A 18 0.84 -2.00 -4.95
C THR A 18 0.00 -2.24 -6.20
N ILE A 19 0.36 -3.24 -7.01
CA ILE A 19 -0.39 -3.57 -8.23
C ILE A 19 -1.82 -3.97 -7.87
N ALA A 20 -1.99 -4.76 -6.81
CA ALA A 20 -3.31 -5.15 -6.30
C ALA A 20 -4.17 -3.93 -5.92
N ALA A 21 -3.60 -2.97 -5.18
CA ALA A 21 -4.33 -1.77 -4.77
C ALA A 21 -4.70 -0.87 -5.95
N TRP A 22 -3.77 -0.64 -6.89
CA TRP A 22 -4.04 0.19 -8.07
C TRP A 22 -5.05 -0.43 -9.02
N ALA A 23 -4.98 -1.75 -9.25
CA ALA A 23 -5.95 -2.45 -10.08
C ALA A 23 -7.37 -2.36 -9.48
N MET A 24 -7.50 -2.62 -8.19
CA MET A 24 -8.76 -2.51 -7.46
C MET A 24 -9.31 -1.07 -7.50
N ASN A 25 -8.45 -0.08 -7.22
CA ASN A 25 -8.83 1.34 -7.21
C ASN A 25 -9.32 1.81 -8.58
N LEU A 26 -8.55 1.56 -9.65
CA LEU A 26 -8.94 1.92 -11.01
C LEU A 26 -10.25 1.26 -11.42
N GLY A 27 -10.44 -0.01 -11.06
CA GLY A 27 -11.68 -0.73 -11.33
C GLY A 27 -12.89 -0.15 -10.59
N ILE A 28 -12.74 0.22 -9.31
CA ILE A 28 -13.81 0.87 -8.54
C ILE A 28 -14.16 2.24 -9.13
N VAL A 29 -13.15 3.05 -9.46
CA VAL A 29 -13.36 4.36 -10.10
C VAL A 29 -14.05 4.18 -11.45
N ALA A 30 -13.60 3.23 -12.27
CA ALA A 30 -14.23 2.92 -13.55
C ALA A 30 -15.70 2.46 -13.38
N GLY A 31 -16.00 1.64 -12.37
CA GLY A 31 -17.36 1.20 -12.06
C GLY A 31 -18.27 2.32 -11.53
N SER A 32 -17.69 3.34 -10.88
CA SER A 32 -18.46 4.49 -10.39
C SER A 32 -19.03 5.37 -11.53
N VAL A 33 -18.36 5.41 -12.68
CA VAL A 33 -18.78 6.21 -13.86
C VAL A 33 -20.17 5.78 -14.39
N PRO A 34 -20.43 4.51 -14.74
CA PRO A 34 -21.75 4.08 -15.18
C PRO A 34 -22.81 4.17 -14.07
N ILE A 35 -22.45 4.02 -12.79
CA ILE A 35 -23.39 4.30 -11.69
C ILE A 35 -23.83 5.76 -11.71
N ALA A 36 -22.88 6.70 -11.80
CA ALA A 36 -23.18 8.12 -11.88
C ALA A 36 -24.02 8.46 -13.12
N ALA A 37 -23.70 7.86 -14.27
CA ALA A 37 -24.49 8.03 -15.49
C ALA A 37 -25.93 7.50 -15.33
N GLY A 38 -26.10 6.30 -14.75
CA GLY A 38 -27.42 5.71 -14.51
C GLY A 38 -28.28 6.48 -13.50
N MET A 39 -27.68 7.28 -12.62
CA MET A 39 -28.41 8.17 -11.71
C MET A 39 -28.95 9.43 -12.39
N ILE A 40 -28.35 9.88 -13.49
CA ILE A 40 -28.67 11.17 -14.13
C ILE A 40 -29.47 10.97 -15.43
N LEU A 41 -29.23 9.87 -16.15
CA LEU A 41 -29.91 9.56 -17.41
C LEU A 41 -31.25 8.84 -17.13
N ALA A 42 -32.33 9.37 -17.71
CA ALA A 42 -33.67 8.78 -17.59
C ALA A 42 -33.71 7.37 -18.20
N ASP A 43 -34.41 6.46 -17.53
CA ASP A 43 -34.61 5.06 -17.92
C ASP A 43 -33.32 4.24 -18.15
N MET A 44 -32.18 4.69 -17.62
CA MET A 44 -30.87 4.02 -17.73
C MET A 44 -30.42 3.38 -16.41
N ASP A 45 -31.36 2.84 -15.65
CA ASP A 45 -31.11 2.15 -14.37
C ASP A 45 -30.18 0.94 -14.49
N ILE A 46 -30.17 0.28 -15.66
CA ILE A 46 -29.25 -0.82 -15.97
C ILE A 46 -27.77 -0.43 -15.85
N LEU A 47 -27.40 0.84 -16.07
CA LEU A 47 -26.03 1.31 -15.91
C LEU A 47 -25.56 1.23 -14.45
N MET A 48 -26.47 1.37 -13.48
CA MET A 48 -26.14 1.20 -12.06
C MET A 48 -25.72 -0.25 -11.76
N TRP A 49 -26.43 -1.22 -12.34
CA TRP A 49 -26.09 -2.63 -12.19
C TRP A 49 -24.79 -3.01 -12.89
N ILE A 50 -24.54 -2.46 -14.08
CA ILE A 50 -23.26 -2.65 -14.80
C ILE A 50 -22.11 -2.13 -13.94
N GLY A 51 -22.23 -0.91 -13.42
CA GLY A 51 -21.20 -0.33 -12.57
C GLY A 51 -20.99 -1.09 -11.26
N ALA A 52 -22.06 -1.54 -10.61
CA ALA A 52 -21.97 -2.41 -9.44
C ALA A 52 -21.25 -3.72 -9.76
N GLY A 53 -21.54 -4.33 -10.92
CA GLY A 53 -20.84 -5.52 -11.41
C GLY A 53 -19.34 -5.28 -11.61
N ILE A 54 -18.96 -4.16 -12.23
CA ILE A 54 -17.54 -3.77 -12.41
C ILE A 54 -16.85 -3.63 -11.06
N ILE A 55 -17.48 -2.99 -10.08
CA ILE A 55 -16.93 -2.85 -8.73
C ILE A 55 -16.69 -4.23 -8.11
N VAL A 56 -17.69 -5.12 -8.12
CA VAL A 56 -17.56 -6.47 -7.54
C VAL A 56 -16.41 -7.24 -8.18
N VAL A 57 -16.30 -7.23 -9.51
CA VAL A 57 -15.20 -7.86 -10.23
C VAL A 57 -13.85 -7.26 -9.83
N SER A 58 -13.79 -5.93 -9.69
CA SER A 58 -12.56 -5.22 -9.30
C SER A 58 -12.10 -5.57 -7.88
N LEU A 59 -13.04 -5.75 -6.95
CA LEU A 59 -12.75 -6.24 -5.59
C LEU A 59 -12.14 -7.64 -5.64
N VAL A 60 -12.76 -8.55 -6.40
CA VAL A 60 -12.28 -9.94 -6.54
C VAL A 60 -10.88 -9.96 -7.16
N VAL A 61 -10.66 -9.20 -8.24
CA VAL A 61 -9.34 -9.09 -8.88
C VAL A 61 -8.30 -8.54 -7.90
N GLY A 62 -8.62 -7.47 -7.17
CA GLY A 62 -7.73 -6.91 -6.15
C GLY A 62 -7.33 -7.92 -5.07
N ILE A 63 -8.29 -8.69 -4.56
CA ILE A 63 -8.05 -9.74 -3.57
C ILE A 63 -7.16 -10.85 -4.15
N VAL A 64 -7.48 -11.34 -5.36
CA VAL A 64 -6.69 -12.38 -6.02
C VAL A 64 -5.26 -11.92 -6.27
N LEU A 65 -5.05 -10.70 -6.74
CA LEU A 65 -3.73 -10.12 -6.93
C LEU A 65 -2.97 -9.99 -5.59
N SER A 66 -3.66 -9.58 -4.52
CA SER A 66 -3.05 -9.53 -3.19
C SER A 66 -2.62 -10.90 -2.69
N LEU A 67 -3.44 -11.93 -2.90
CA LEU A 67 -3.11 -13.32 -2.54
C LEU A 67 -1.98 -13.89 -3.39
N ALA A 68 -1.86 -13.45 -4.65
CA ALA A 68 -0.75 -13.79 -5.54
C ALA A 68 0.57 -13.06 -5.20
N GLY A 69 0.63 -12.28 -4.12
CA GLY A 69 1.83 -11.56 -3.69
C GLY A 69 2.06 -10.22 -4.40
N LEU A 70 1.11 -9.75 -5.22
CA LEU A 70 1.16 -8.45 -5.89
C LEU A 70 0.58 -7.31 -5.04
N GLY A 71 0.18 -7.62 -3.81
CA GLY A 71 -0.23 -6.66 -2.79
C GLY A 71 0.90 -6.35 -1.81
N GLN A 72 0.55 -5.71 -0.69
CA GLN A 72 1.52 -5.43 0.36
C GLN A 72 1.81 -6.71 1.17
N PRO A 73 3.08 -7.01 1.49
CA PRO A 73 3.41 -8.11 2.38
C PRO A 73 2.68 -7.97 3.72
N ARG A 74 2.15 -9.08 4.24
CA ARG A 74 1.40 -9.11 5.50
C ARG A 74 2.30 -9.20 6.73
N GLU A 75 3.55 -9.60 6.54
CA GLU A 75 4.54 -9.70 7.61
C GLU A 75 5.40 -8.45 7.68
N TYR A 76 5.28 -7.72 8.79
CA TYR A 76 6.38 -6.90 9.31
C TYR A 76 7.42 -7.87 9.89
N GLY A 77 8.18 -8.51 9.01
CA GLY A 77 9.13 -9.51 9.44
C GLY A 77 10.24 -8.89 10.28
N VAL A 78 10.34 -9.29 11.55
CA VAL A 78 11.46 -8.97 12.43
C VAL A 78 12.80 -9.38 11.79
N GLY A 79 12.82 -10.45 10.98
CA GLY A 79 14.01 -10.91 10.24
C GLY A 79 14.48 -9.97 9.13
N PRO A 80 13.62 -9.57 8.18
CA PRO A 80 13.91 -8.49 7.23
C PRO A 80 14.36 -7.20 7.91
N ALA A 81 13.66 -6.80 8.98
CA ALA A 81 13.99 -5.61 9.77
C ALA A 81 15.37 -5.69 10.41
N ALA A 82 15.72 -6.85 10.99
CA ALA A 82 17.01 -7.10 11.60
C ALA A 82 18.14 -7.01 10.57
N ARG A 83 17.96 -7.58 9.36
CA ARG A 83 18.96 -7.49 8.28
C ARG A 83 19.16 -6.05 7.77
N THR A 84 18.09 -5.26 7.68
CA THR A 84 18.19 -3.83 7.34
C THR A 84 18.86 -3.04 8.47
N ALA A 85 18.55 -3.36 9.73
CA ALA A 85 19.14 -2.72 10.90
C ALA A 85 20.65 -3.02 11.02
N GLU A 86 21.09 -4.26 10.77
CA GLU A 86 22.50 -4.64 10.70
C GLU A 86 23.27 -3.79 9.67
N GLY A 87 22.72 -3.65 8.46
CA GLY A 87 23.33 -2.83 7.40
C GLY A 87 23.41 -1.33 7.73
N SER A 88 22.39 -0.77 8.40
CA SER A 88 22.38 0.64 8.83
C SER A 88 23.28 0.89 10.04
N ALA A 89 23.37 -0.04 10.99
CA ALA A 89 24.26 0.06 12.13
C ALA A 89 25.73 0.13 11.68
N ASP A 90 26.11 -0.70 10.70
CA ASP A 90 27.45 -0.70 10.10
C ASP A 90 27.79 0.59 9.34
N HIS A 91 26.78 1.27 8.78
CA HIS A 91 26.94 2.56 8.10
C HIS A 91 27.09 3.72 9.10
N ASN A 92 26.23 3.76 10.13
CA ASN A 92 26.28 4.76 11.20
C ASN A 92 27.54 4.63 12.06
N ALA A 93 28.03 3.41 12.28
CA ALA A 93 29.30 3.18 12.98
C ALA A 93 30.53 3.67 12.18
N ARG A 94 30.41 3.73 10.85
CA ARG A 94 31.46 4.23 9.94
C ARG A 94 31.36 5.71 9.62
N SER A 95 30.23 6.37 9.89
CA SER A 95 30.11 7.80 9.70
C SER A 95 30.84 8.55 10.82
N GLU A 96 31.86 9.33 10.49
CA GLU A 96 32.59 10.18 11.44
C GLU A 96 31.75 11.33 12.03
N ARG A 97 30.49 11.47 11.59
CA ARG A 97 29.56 12.48 12.10
C ARG A 97 28.65 11.86 13.16
N PRO A 98 28.73 12.29 14.43
CA PRO A 98 27.73 11.90 15.41
C PRO A 98 26.35 12.36 14.94
N ALA A 99 25.36 11.47 15.03
CA ALA A 99 23.99 11.66 14.54
C ALA A 99 23.25 12.88 15.13
N GLU A 100 23.84 13.56 16.12
CA GLU A 100 23.33 14.77 16.76
C GLU A 100 23.61 16.05 15.96
N ALA A 101 24.47 16.01 14.93
CA ALA A 101 24.99 17.23 14.30
C ALA A 101 24.00 17.98 13.39
N ASP A 102 22.88 17.38 12.97
CA ASP A 102 21.98 17.95 11.94
C ASP A 102 20.56 18.28 12.45
N ALA A 103 20.34 18.22 13.77
CA ALA A 103 19.10 18.69 14.39
C ALA A 103 19.18 20.20 14.69
N ARG A 104 19.21 21.04 13.65
CA ARG A 104 19.00 22.50 13.76
C ARG A 104 18.18 23.04 12.59
#